data_AF-A0A7S0YYU0-F1
#
_entry.id   AF-A0A7S0YYU0-F1
#
_cell.length_a   1.000
_cell.length_b   1.000
_cell.length_c   1.000
_cell.angle_alpha   90.00
_cell.angle_beta   90.00
_cell.angle_gamma   90.00
#
_symmetry.space_group_name_H-M   'P 1'
#
loop_
_entity.id
_entity.type
_entity.pdbx_description
1 polymer ?
#
loop_
_entity_poly.entity_id
_entity_poly.type
_entity_poly.pdbx_seq_one_letter_code
_entity_poly.pdbx_strand_id
1 'polypeptide(L)'
;QDWLYAERFEPVARWLEGEGTLREGDQAHRDAAKGGMPITAYLAQLADIVHQSQYLHLGRDAVRAKRSEIVRLPNSVFLDSKPGGGLCIVCQEALTYMRKRGYSADGLQKTLHKDPFLPVFQHMKLFLDMHGRLREAGKLHMPSVFLSEELSRATTPKRLESLRNIALAHGATVTHEMERATHVVVPDTPGMAHDPGADWFRTLVMRDATVVRWSDPEEDPAKKKPRADGEPPWGGGKAVRREKRERMVYLHWWFFPDSYDEWLPQREIKGEKPAKPEPKRPCVTVCERWLHDTAVFNEWMNEEDYEPDEDDGGEQGELGYSGK
;
A
#
# COMPACT_ATOMS: atom_id res chain seq x y z
N GLN A 1 -6.27 4.75 -9.78
CA GLN A 1 -5.69 3.49 -9.28
C GLN A 1 -6.82 2.51 -8.97
N ASP A 2 -6.81 1.36 -9.66
CA ASP A 2 -7.87 0.35 -9.74
C ASP A 2 -8.03 -0.52 -8.47
N TRP A 3 -8.49 0.05 -7.36
CA TRP A 3 -9.09 -0.74 -6.27
C TRP A 3 -10.56 -1.12 -6.55
N LEU A 4 -11.08 -0.69 -7.70
CA LEU A 4 -12.45 -0.86 -8.19
C LEU A 4 -12.71 -2.27 -8.73
N TYR A 5 -12.84 -3.23 -7.83
CA TYR A 5 -13.97 -4.15 -7.93
C TYR A 5 -14.65 -4.13 -6.56
N ALA A 6 -15.74 -3.39 -6.45
CA ALA A 6 -16.60 -3.44 -5.26
C ALA A 6 -16.93 -4.90 -4.91
N GLU A 7 -17.04 -5.79 -5.90
CA GLU A 7 -17.20 -7.23 -5.71
C GLU A 7 -16.21 -7.86 -4.71
N ARG A 8 -14.96 -7.39 -4.63
CA ARG A 8 -13.98 -7.94 -3.65
C ARG A 8 -14.36 -7.65 -2.20
N PHE A 9 -15.20 -6.64 -1.97
CA PHE A 9 -15.73 -6.29 -0.66
C PHE A 9 -16.97 -7.11 -0.27
N GLU A 10 -17.47 -7.99 -1.14
CA GLU A 10 -18.61 -8.86 -0.83
C GLU A 10 -18.32 -9.76 0.40
N PRO A 11 -17.18 -10.47 0.51
CA PRO A 11 -16.88 -11.25 1.72
C PRO A 11 -16.67 -10.37 2.96
N VAL A 12 -16.18 -9.13 2.76
CA VAL A 12 -15.96 -8.16 3.84
C VAL A 12 -17.30 -7.69 4.41
N ALA A 13 -18.27 -7.34 3.56
CA ALA A 13 -19.61 -6.96 3.96
C ALA A 13 -20.27 -8.05 4.80
N ARG A 14 -20.27 -9.29 4.29
CA ARG A 14 -20.86 -10.44 5.00
C ARG A 14 -20.22 -10.70 6.35
N TRP A 15 -18.90 -10.57 6.45
CA TRP A 15 -18.20 -10.74 7.71
C TRP A 15 -18.56 -9.62 8.70
N LEU A 16 -18.60 -8.36 8.26
CA LEU A 16 -18.97 -7.22 9.10
C LEU A 16 -20.42 -7.28 9.60
N GLU A 17 -21.34 -7.78 8.78
CA GLU A 17 -22.73 -8.07 9.16
C GLU A 17 -22.79 -9.18 10.21
N GLY A 18 -22.04 -10.27 10.01
CA GLY A 18 -21.94 -11.38 10.96
C GLY A 18 -21.38 -10.96 12.32
N GLU A 19 -20.40 -10.06 12.32
CA GLU A 19 -19.83 -9.44 13.54
C GLU A 19 -20.75 -8.37 14.15
N GLY A 20 -21.89 -8.05 13.52
CA GLY A 20 -22.80 -7.00 13.97
C GLY A 20 -22.18 -5.59 13.96
N THR A 21 -21.09 -5.40 13.21
CA THR A 21 -20.45 -4.10 13.06
C THR A 21 -21.13 -3.29 11.97
N LEU A 22 -21.51 -3.92 10.87
CA LEU A 22 -22.36 -3.33 9.84
C LEU A 22 -23.81 -3.75 10.12
N ARG A 23 -24.69 -2.78 10.40
CA ARG A 23 -26.05 -3.06 10.89
C ARG A 23 -27.12 -2.53 9.95
N GLU A 24 -28.25 -3.21 9.90
CA GLU A 24 -29.46 -2.67 9.28
C GLU A 24 -29.77 -1.27 9.86
N GLY A 25 -30.00 -0.32 8.97
CA GLY A 25 -30.22 1.08 9.32
C GLY A 25 -28.95 1.93 9.38
N ASP A 26 -27.73 1.38 9.29
CA ASP A 26 -26.51 2.19 9.07
C ASP A 26 -26.56 2.94 7.73
N GLN A 27 -25.73 3.97 7.55
CA GLN A 27 -25.70 4.79 6.33
C GLN A 27 -25.60 3.92 5.06
N ALA A 28 -24.70 2.93 5.06
CA ALA A 28 -24.50 2.01 3.95
C ALA A 28 -25.80 1.28 3.53
N HIS A 29 -26.54 0.72 4.48
CA HIS A 29 -27.81 0.04 4.19
C HIS A 29 -28.90 1.01 3.73
N ARG A 30 -28.99 2.19 4.35
CA ARG A 30 -30.00 3.20 3.98
C ARG A 30 -29.79 3.73 2.57
N ASP A 31 -28.53 3.98 2.20
CA ASP A 31 -28.19 4.51 0.88
C ASP A 31 -28.40 3.43 -0.19
N ALA A 32 -27.98 2.19 0.08
CA ALA A 32 -28.23 1.05 -0.81
C ALA A 32 -29.73 0.78 -1.02
N ALA A 33 -30.55 0.81 0.04
CA ALA A 33 -31.99 0.57 -0.03
C ALA A 33 -32.74 1.61 -0.89
N LYS A 34 -32.19 2.83 -1.04
CA LYS A 34 -32.75 3.89 -1.88
C LYS A 34 -32.27 3.83 -3.33
N GLY A 35 -31.59 2.74 -3.73
CA GLY A 35 -30.95 2.62 -5.03
C GLY A 35 -29.69 3.50 -5.17
N GLY A 36 -29.11 3.93 -4.05
CA GLY A 36 -27.87 4.69 -3.99
C GLY A 36 -26.63 3.80 -4.09
N MET A 37 -25.56 4.20 -3.40
CA MET A 37 -24.28 3.48 -3.43
C MET A 37 -24.44 2.05 -2.86
N PRO A 38 -23.96 1.00 -3.56
CA PRO A 38 -23.92 -0.35 -3.01
C PRO A 38 -23.03 -0.43 -1.76
N ILE A 39 -23.38 -1.32 -0.81
CA ILE A 39 -22.61 -1.52 0.43
C ILE A 39 -21.13 -1.81 0.14
N THR A 40 -20.86 -2.64 -0.86
CA THR A 40 -19.51 -2.98 -1.28
C THR A 40 -18.72 -1.77 -1.78
N ALA A 41 -19.35 -0.86 -2.52
CA ALA A 41 -18.74 0.39 -2.95
C ALA A 41 -18.51 1.35 -1.77
N TYR A 42 -19.42 1.37 -0.79
CA TYR A 42 -19.27 2.15 0.43
C TYR A 42 -18.08 1.68 1.27
N LEU A 43 -17.94 0.36 1.48
CA LEU A 43 -16.79 -0.19 2.20
C LEU A 43 -15.48 0.06 1.45
N ALA A 44 -15.51 0.01 0.12
CA ALA A 44 -14.37 0.35 -0.70
C ALA A 44 -13.97 1.83 -0.56
N GLN A 45 -14.94 2.75 -0.52
CA GLN A 45 -14.70 4.16 -0.20
C GLN A 45 -14.06 4.33 1.19
N LEU A 46 -14.54 3.62 2.21
CA LEU A 46 -13.95 3.70 3.55
C LEU A 46 -12.50 3.21 3.59
N ALA A 47 -12.21 2.09 2.92
CA ALA A 47 -10.86 1.56 2.83
C ALA A 47 -9.92 2.54 2.11
N ASP A 48 -10.37 3.16 1.02
CA ASP A 48 -9.63 4.18 0.27
C ASP A 48 -9.37 5.43 1.10
N ILE A 49 -10.37 5.93 1.85
CA ILE A 49 -10.20 7.07 2.77
C ILE A 49 -9.09 6.79 3.78
N VAL A 50 -9.11 5.63 4.42
CA VAL A 50 -8.09 5.23 5.42
C VAL A 50 -6.72 5.09 4.75
N HIS A 51 -6.66 4.41 3.60
CA HIS A 51 -5.42 4.22 2.86
C HIS A 51 -4.76 5.55 2.46
N GLN A 52 -5.53 6.46 1.85
CA GLN A 52 -5.04 7.79 1.47
C GLN A 52 -4.61 8.62 2.69
N SER A 53 -5.32 8.50 3.81
CA SER A 53 -4.94 9.19 5.05
C SER A 53 -3.56 8.75 5.55
N GLN A 54 -3.21 7.47 5.43
CA GLN A 54 -1.85 6.99 5.73
C GLN A 54 -0.80 7.62 4.82
N TYR A 55 -1.07 7.70 3.52
CA TYR A 55 -0.15 8.34 2.59
C TYR A 55 0.13 9.80 2.96
N LEU A 56 -0.94 10.55 3.29
CA LEU A 56 -0.85 11.97 3.65
C LEU A 56 -0.17 12.23 5.00
N HIS A 57 -0.39 11.37 6.00
CA HIS A 57 0.01 11.66 7.38
C HIS A 57 1.15 10.81 7.90
N LEU A 58 1.42 9.66 7.28
CA LEU A 58 2.38 8.68 7.73
C LEU A 58 3.36 8.26 6.61
N GLY A 59 3.19 8.73 5.37
CA GLY A 59 4.05 8.43 4.24
C GLY A 59 5.44 9.09 4.26
N ARG A 60 6.22 8.81 3.21
CA ARG A 60 7.58 9.33 3.02
C ARG A 60 7.70 10.85 3.20
N ASP A 61 6.73 11.59 2.68
CA ASP A 61 6.74 13.06 2.70
C ASP A 61 5.97 13.66 3.89
N ALA A 62 5.43 12.82 4.77
CA ALA A 62 4.68 13.28 5.92
C ALA A 62 5.58 13.86 7.02
N VAL A 63 4.99 14.70 7.86
CA VAL A 63 5.68 15.35 8.98
C VAL A 63 6.28 14.31 9.93
N ARG A 64 7.58 14.45 10.24
CA ARG A 64 8.34 13.50 11.06
C ARG A 64 7.68 13.17 12.41
N ALA A 65 7.09 14.18 13.08
CA ALA A 65 6.41 13.99 14.36
C ALA A 65 5.23 13.00 14.29
N LYS A 66 4.56 12.87 13.14
CA LYS A 66 3.49 11.89 12.93
C LYS A 66 4.08 10.51 12.64
N ARG A 67 5.10 10.44 11.78
CA ARG A 67 5.75 9.19 11.37
C ARG A 67 6.43 8.47 12.53
N SER A 68 6.93 9.20 13.52
CA SER A 68 7.54 8.61 14.72
C SER A 68 6.54 7.95 15.67
N GLU A 69 5.24 8.18 15.51
CA GLU A 69 4.21 7.59 16.36
C GLU A 69 3.81 6.19 15.90
N ILE A 70 3.80 5.96 14.58
CA ILE A 70 3.37 4.69 14.01
C ILE A 70 3.89 4.49 12.58
N VAL A 71 4.29 3.25 12.28
CA VAL A 71 4.57 2.78 10.92
C VAL A 71 3.27 2.63 10.14
N ARG A 72 3.31 2.80 8.81
CA ARG A 72 2.15 2.53 7.95
C ARG A 72 1.76 1.06 7.97
N LEU A 73 0.47 0.82 7.80
CA LEU A 73 -0.04 -0.50 7.44
C LEU A 73 0.41 -0.84 6.02
N PRO A 74 0.98 -2.04 5.80
CA PRO A 74 1.37 -2.48 4.48
C PRO A 74 0.14 -2.70 3.59
N ASN A 75 0.30 -2.52 2.28
CA ASN A 75 -0.80 -2.66 1.32
C ASN A 75 -1.43 -4.07 1.33
N SER A 76 -0.66 -5.10 1.68
CA SER A 76 -1.16 -6.47 1.87
C SER A 76 -2.32 -6.57 2.87
N VAL A 77 -2.39 -5.71 3.89
CA VAL A 77 -3.54 -5.62 4.81
C VAL A 77 -4.81 -5.21 4.06
N PHE A 78 -4.71 -4.23 3.15
CA PHE A 78 -5.84 -3.75 2.37
C PHE A 78 -6.26 -4.75 1.29
N LEU A 79 -5.36 -5.62 0.83
CA LEU A 79 -5.65 -6.66 -0.16
C LEU A 79 -6.28 -7.93 0.44
N ASP A 80 -6.15 -8.18 1.74
CA ASP A 80 -6.72 -9.36 2.40
C ASP A 80 -8.22 -9.23 2.68
N SER A 81 -9.02 -9.49 1.64
CA SER A 81 -10.49 -9.47 1.70
C SER A 81 -11.13 -10.78 2.17
N LYS A 82 -10.34 -11.74 2.67
CA LYS A 82 -10.88 -12.99 3.24
C LYS A 82 -11.72 -12.67 4.49
N PRO A 83 -12.72 -13.50 4.84
CA PRO A 83 -13.46 -13.31 6.09
C PRO A 83 -12.51 -13.22 7.30
N GLY A 84 -12.62 -12.14 8.08
CA GLY A 84 -11.71 -11.85 9.20
C GLY A 84 -10.29 -11.44 8.80
N GLY A 85 -10.05 -11.15 7.53
CA GLY A 85 -8.77 -10.67 7.00
C GLY A 85 -8.45 -9.22 7.37
N GLY A 86 -7.27 -8.76 6.94
CA GLY A 86 -6.79 -7.40 7.23
C GLY A 86 -7.79 -6.30 6.83
N LEU A 87 -8.38 -6.40 5.63
CA LEU A 87 -9.33 -5.42 5.12
C LEU A 87 -10.62 -5.38 5.96
N CYS A 88 -11.06 -6.54 6.45
CA CYS A 88 -12.21 -6.64 7.34
C CYS A 88 -12.00 -5.86 8.64
N ILE A 89 -10.83 -6.00 9.25
CA ILE A 89 -10.47 -5.32 10.50
C ILE A 89 -10.35 -3.81 10.27
N VAL A 90 -9.73 -3.38 9.18
CA VAL A 90 -9.65 -1.94 8.82
C VAL A 90 -11.05 -1.34 8.67
N CYS A 91 -11.94 -1.98 7.91
CA CYS A 91 -13.31 -1.50 7.77
C CYS A 91 -14.08 -1.53 9.11
N GLN A 92 -13.87 -2.55 9.95
CA GLN A 92 -14.51 -2.67 11.25
C GLN A 92 -14.14 -1.52 12.19
N GLU A 93 -12.84 -1.21 12.30
CA GLU A 93 -12.34 -0.12 13.13
C GLU A 93 -12.78 1.24 12.59
N ALA A 94 -12.78 1.44 11.27
CA ALA A 94 -13.28 2.67 10.66
C ALA A 94 -14.77 2.89 10.96
N LEU A 95 -15.63 1.88 10.76
CA LEU A 95 -17.07 1.96 11.05
C LEU A 95 -17.33 2.23 12.54
N THR A 96 -16.61 1.53 13.42
CA THR A 96 -16.72 1.71 14.88
C THR A 96 -16.29 3.11 15.30
N TYR A 97 -15.20 3.62 14.73
CA TYR A 97 -14.72 4.97 14.98
C TYR A 97 -15.71 6.04 14.51
N MET A 98 -16.23 5.89 13.29
CA MET A 98 -17.25 6.79 12.73
C MET A 98 -18.48 6.84 13.63
N ARG A 99 -18.97 5.68 14.09
CA ARG A 99 -20.12 5.60 15.00
C ARG A 99 -19.86 6.34 16.32
N LYS A 100 -18.69 6.14 16.92
CA LYS A 100 -18.30 6.83 18.18
C LYS A 100 -18.17 8.35 18.00
N ARG A 101 -17.77 8.81 16.82
CA ARG A 101 -17.57 10.24 16.50
C ARG A 101 -18.78 10.92 15.85
N GLY A 102 -19.79 10.16 15.44
CA GLY A 102 -20.93 10.67 14.68
C GLY A 102 -20.57 11.12 13.26
N TYR A 103 -19.56 10.51 12.63
CA TYR A 103 -19.13 10.86 11.27
C TYR A 103 -19.92 10.10 10.20
N SER A 104 -20.26 10.80 9.12
CA SER A 104 -20.57 10.18 7.82
C SER A 104 -19.27 9.83 7.07
N ALA A 105 -19.36 9.08 5.96
CA ALA A 105 -18.19 8.78 5.13
C ALA A 105 -17.50 10.07 4.63
N ASP A 106 -18.28 11.04 4.13
CA ASP A 106 -17.75 12.34 3.71
C ASP A 106 -17.12 13.13 4.86
N GLY A 107 -17.74 13.07 6.04
CA GLY A 107 -17.22 13.69 7.25
C GLY A 107 -15.87 13.09 7.64
N LEU A 108 -15.78 11.75 7.62
CA LEU A 108 -14.55 11.02 7.90
C LEU A 108 -13.45 11.40 6.91
N GLN A 109 -13.73 11.41 5.60
CA GLN A 109 -12.77 11.80 4.57
C GLN A 109 -12.22 13.22 4.82
N LYS A 110 -13.13 14.19 5.01
CA LYS A 110 -12.75 15.58 5.25
C LYS A 110 -11.85 15.75 6.47
N THR A 111 -12.06 14.98 7.53
CA THR A 111 -11.26 15.11 8.75
C THR A 111 -9.96 14.30 8.71
N LEU A 112 -9.97 13.12 8.08
CA LEU A 112 -8.79 12.26 7.93
C LEU A 112 -7.78 12.75 6.90
N HIS A 113 -8.17 13.62 5.97
CA HIS A 113 -7.27 14.18 4.96
C HIS A 113 -6.88 15.63 5.28
N LYS A 114 -7.28 16.14 6.45
CA LYS A 114 -7.09 17.52 6.85
C LYS A 114 -5.69 17.76 7.41
N ASP A 115 -5.15 18.95 7.14
CA ASP A 115 -3.96 19.48 7.79
C ASP A 115 -2.73 18.54 7.74
N PRO A 116 -2.35 17.99 6.56
CA PRO A 116 -1.24 17.04 6.44
C PRO A 116 0.09 17.58 6.96
N PHE A 117 0.32 18.89 6.81
CA PHE A 117 1.56 19.58 7.19
C PHE A 117 1.65 19.98 8.67
N LEU A 118 0.58 19.86 9.46
CA LEU A 118 0.67 20.11 10.91
C LEU A 118 1.38 18.95 11.61
N PRO A 119 2.02 19.15 12.77
CA PRO A 119 2.70 18.06 13.49
C PRO A 119 1.73 17.11 14.21
N VAL A 120 0.54 17.57 14.57
CA VAL A 120 -0.45 16.77 15.28
C VAL A 120 -1.45 16.16 14.30
N PHE A 121 -1.74 14.87 14.47
CA PHE A 121 -2.82 14.21 13.75
C PHE A 121 -3.91 13.75 14.71
N GLN A 122 -5.06 14.43 14.68
CA GLN A 122 -6.16 14.19 15.63
C GLN A 122 -6.74 12.77 15.58
N HIS A 123 -6.53 12.05 14.47
CA HIS A 123 -7.03 10.70 14.27
C HIS A 123 -5.97 9.61 14.52
N MET A 124 -4.80 9.95 15.05
CA MET A 124 -3.71 8.97 15.31
C MET A 124 -4.20 7.74 16.08
N LYS A 125 -5.10 7.94 17.05
CA LYS A 125 -5.74 6.87 17.83
C LYS A 125 -6.43 5.81 16.97
N LEU A 126 -7.04 6.19 15.84
CA LEU A 126 -7.68 5.23 14.92
C LEU A 126 -6.66 4.26 14.33
N PHE A 127 -5.50 4.78 13.90
CA PHE A 127 -4.44 3.97 13.30
C PHE A 127 -3.75 3.09 14.35
N LEU A 128 -3.51 3.62 15.56
CA LEU A 128 -3.02 2.83 16.69
C LEU A 128 -3.97 1.67 17.04
N ASP A 129 -5.28 1.93 17.08
CA ASP A 129 -6.30 0.90 17.34
C ASP A 129 -6.32 -0.15 16.21
N MET A 130 -6.25 0.27 14.95
CA MET A 130 -6.13 -0.65 13.79
C MET A 130 -4.90 -1.56 13.90
N HIS A 131 -3.72 -1.00 14.20
CA HIS A 131 -2.51 -1.79 14.40
C HIS A 131 -2.66 -2.82 15.53
N GLY A 132 -3.19 -2.40 16.67
CA GLY A 132 -3.42 -3.28 17.81
C GLY A 132 -4.30 -4.47 17.43
N ARG A 133 -5.45 -4.19 16.80
CA ARG A 133 -6.41 -5.22 16.38
C ARG A 133 -5.87 -6.14 15.29
N LEU A 134 -5.14 -5.60 14.33
CA LEU A 134 -4.48 -6.40 13.28
C LEU A 134 -3.42 -7.34 13.88
N ARG A 135 -2.67 -6.89 14.88
CA ARG A 135 -1.68 -7.74 15.59
C ARG A 135 -2.35 -8.82 16.42
N GLU A 136 -3.39 -8.47 17.18
CA GLU A 136 -4.19 -9.44 17.96
C GLU A 136 -4.80 -10.54 17.08
N ALA A 137 -5.24 -10.18 15.87
CA ALA A 137 -5.82 -11.10 14.90
C ALA A 137 -4.77 -11.86 14.06
N GLY A 138 -3.46 -11.65 14.28
CA GLY A 138 -2.39 -12.26 13.49
C GLY A 138 -2.38 -11.84 12.03
N LYS A 139 -2.90 -10.65 11.72
CA LYS A 139 -2.97 -10.06 10.37
C LYS A 139 -1.87 -9.02 10.11
N LEU A 140 -1.17 -8.61 11.15
CA LEU A 140 0.01 -7.78 11.07
C LEU A 140 1.11 -8.40 11.94
N HIS A 141 2.19 -8.86 11.29
CA HIS A 141 3.36 -9.42 11.96
C HIS A 141 4.44 -8.33 12.04
N MET A 142 5.01 -8.12 13.22
CA MET A 142 6.13 -7.21 13.39
C MET A 142 7.44 -8.01 13.39
N PRO A 143 8.50 -7.53 12.71
CA PRO A 143 9.78 -8.21 12.66
C PRO A 143 10.41 -8.45 14.05
N SER A 144 11.13 -9.57 14.19
CA SER A 144 12.12 -9.77 15.24
C SER A 144 13.50 -9.81 14.58
N VAL A 145 14.27 -8.76 14.83
CA VAL A 145 15.49 -8.43 14.10
C VAL A 145 16.72 -8.88 14.90
N PHE A 146 17.60 -9.64 14.25
CA PHE A 146 18.94 -9.93 14.71
C PHE A 146 19.94 -9.16 13.84
N LEU A 147 20.73 -8.28 14.46
CA LEU A 147 21.82 -7.57 13.78
C LEU A 147 23.05 -8.48 13.80
N SER A 148 23.51 -8.93 12.63
CA SER A 148 24.59 -9.91 12.55
C SER A 148 25.93 -9.41 13.11
N GLU A 149 26.78 -10.34 13.51
CA GLU A 149 28.15 -10.02 13.90
C GLU A 149 28.95 -9.45 12.73
N GLU A 150 28.67 -9.90 11.51
CA GLU A 150 29.28 -9.38 10.29
C GLU A 150 28.95 -7.91 10.09
N LEU A 151 27.66 -7.55 10.21
CA LEU A 151 27.22 -6.16 10.20
C LEU A 151 27.94 -5.34 11.27
N SER A 152 28.06 -5.88 12.49
CA SER A 152 28.75 -5.22 13.60
C SER A 152 30.24 -4.96 13.31
N ARG A 153 30.91 -5.82 12.53
CA ARG A 153 32.30 -5.64 12.10
C ARG A 153 32.45 -4.70 10.91
N ALA A 154 31.50 -4.74 9.97
CA ALA A 154 31.55 -3.97 8.73
C ALA A 154 31.10 -2.50 8.91
N THR A 155 30.36 -2.19 9.97
CA THR A 155 29.77 -0.87 10.19
C THR A 155 30.28 -0.16 11.44
N THR A 156 30.01 1.14 11.55
CA THR A 156 30.38 1.91 12.76
C THR A 156 29.39 1.65 13.91
N PRO A 157 29.81 1.74 15.19
CA PRO A 157 28.88 1.59 16.31
C PRO A 157 27.69 2.55 16.26
N LYS A 158 27.89 3.78 15.75
CA LYS A 158 26.83 4.77 15.57
C LYS A 158 25.80 4.33 14.51
N ARG A 159 26.24 3.74 13.40
CA ARG A 159 25.35 3.23 12.34
C ARG A 159 24.58 2.01 12.85
N LEU A 160 25.24 1.08 13.54
CA LEU A 160 24.58 -0.08 14.15
C LEU A 160 23.49 0.34 15.15
N GLU A 161 23.78 1.32 16.00
CA GLU A 161 22.80 1.89 16.93
C GLU A 161 21.66 2.59 16.20
N SER A 162 21.93 3.27 15.09
CA SER A 162 20.89 3.87 14.25
C SER A 162 19.95 2.81 13.67
N LEU A 163 20.47 1.69 13.16
CA LEU A 163 19.67 0.58 12.64
C LEU A 163 18.80 -0.05 13.74
N ARG A 164 19.38 -0.27 14.92
CA ARG A 164 18.64 -0.74 16.10
C ARG A 164 17.47 0.19 16.44
N ASN A 165 17.72 1.50 16.47
CA ASN A 165 16.71 2.50 16.76
C ASN A 165 15.61 2.57 15.69
N ILE A 166 15.97 2.40 14.41
CA ILE A 166 14.99 2.29 13.34
C ILE A 166 14.06 1.09 13.58
N ALA A 167 14.61 -0.10 13.80
CA ALA A 167 13.80 -1.31 14.03
C ALA A 167 12.81 -1.11 15.20
N LEU A 168 13.30 -0.60 16.33
CA LEU A 168 12.47 -0.35 17.52
C LEU A 168 11.40 0.71 17.27
N ALA A 169 11.73 1.81 16.59
CA ALA A 169 10.79 2.88 16.27
C ALA A 169 9.66 2.42 15.33
N HIS A 170 9.91 1.41 14.49
CA HIS A 170 8.90 0.82 13.60
C HIS A 170 8.18 -0.37 14.23
N GLY A 171 8.37 -0.60 15.54
CA GLY A 171 7.65 -1.59 16.33
C GLY A 171 8.16 -3.03 16.22
N ALA A 172 9.34 -3.24 15.64
CA ALA A 172 10.03 -4.53 15.68
C ALA A 172 10.66 -4.77 17.07
N THR A 173 10.99 -6.03 17.34
CA THR A 173 11.86 -6.40 18.46
C THR A 173 13.29 -6.59 17.97
N VAL A 174 14.28 -6.37 18.82
CA VAL A 174 15.69 -6.67 18.51
C VAL A 174 16.16 -7.78 19.45
N THR A 175 16.56 -8.91 18.87
CA THR A 175 17.02 -10.10 19.59
C THR A 175 18.55 -10.22 19.54
N HIS A 176 19.12 -10.89 20.54
CA HIS A 176 20.54 -11.27 20.59
C HIS A 176 20.76 -12.75 20.20
N GLU A 177 19.68 -13.50 20.00
CA GLU A 177 19.68 -14.91 19.57
C GLU A 177 19.16 -14.99 18.14
N MET A 178 19.98 -15.50 17.21
CA MET A 178 19.65 -15.61 15.79
C MET A 178 18.46 -16.56 15.57
N GLU A 179 18.35 -17.61 16.37
CA GLU A 179 17.33 -18.67 16.26
C GLU A 179 15.92 -18.18 16.60
N ARG A 180 15.80 -17.05 17.30
CA ARG A 180 14.50 -16.42 17.61
C ARG A 180 14.13 -15.31 16.64
N ALA A 181 15.04 -14.96 15.74
CA ALA A 181 14.85 -13.87 14.80
C ALA A 181 13.96 -14.32 13.64
N THR A 182 13.10 -13.43 13.18
CA THR A 182 12.46 -13.58 11.87
C THR A 182 13.30 -12.95 10.76
N HIS A 183 14.19 -12.01 11.11
CA HIS A 183 15.05 -11.29 10.17
C HIS A 183 16.49 -11.23 10.69
N VAL A 184 17.45 -11.63 9.86
CA VAL A 184 18.89 -11.44 10.08
C VAL A 184 19.35 -10.30 9.19
N VAL A 185 19.90 -9.24 9.78
CA VAL A 185 20.40 -8.09 9.03
C VAL A 185 21.91 -8.19 8.86
N VAL A 186 22.34 -8.16 7.60
CA VAL A 186 23.74 -8.26 7.16
C VAL A 186 24.20 -6.96 6.49
N PRO A 187 25.50 -6.74 6.23
CA PRO A 187 25.96 -5.61 5.43
C PRO A 187 25.31 -5.58 4.04
N ASP A 188 25.31 -4.40 3.41
CA ASP A 188 24.91 -4.27 2.01
C ASP A 188 25.92 -4.99 1.10
N THR A 189 25.43 -5.74 0.11
CA THR A 189 26.26 -6.31 -0.97
C THR A 189 26.50 -5.28 -2.09
N PRO A 190 27.50 -5.47 -2.98
CA PRO A 190 27.72 -4.57 -4.10
C PRO A 190 26.49 -4.38 -5.01
N GLY A 191 25.64 -5.41 -5.16
CA GLY A 191 24.39 -5.35 -5.92
C GLY A 191 23.30 -4.48 -5.28
N MET A 192 23.43 -4.14 -3.99
CA MET A 192 22.49 -3.26 -3.28
C MET A 192 22.67 -1.78 -3.60
N ALA A 193 23.68 -1.41 -4.40
CA ALA A 193 23.86 -0.05 -4.86
C ALA A 193 22.68 0.37 -5.76
N HIS A 194 21.91 1.36 -5.33
CA HIS A 194 20.85 1.96 -6.15
C HIS A 194 21.45 2.58 -7.42
N ASP A 195 21.13 2.02 -8.59
CA ASP A 195 21.37 2.66 -9.88
C ASP A 195 20.20 3.62 -10.18
N PRO A 196 20.39 4.95 -10.04
CA PRO A 196 19.31 5.92 -10.27
C PRO A 196 18.85 6.03 -11.73
N GLY A 197 19.49 5.32 -12.66
CA GLY A 197 19.09 5.28 -14.07
C GLY A 197 18.21 4.08 -14.45
N ALA A 198 17.96 3.13 -13.55
CA ALA A 198 17.27 1.88 -13.86
C ALA A 198 16.05 1.64 -12.95
N ASP A 199 14.87 1.62 -13.55
CA ASP A 199 13.62 1.25 -12.88
C ASP A 199 13.43 -0.28 -12.96
N TRP A 200 13.77 -0.98 -11.87
CA TRP A 200 13.59 -2.42 -11.77
C TRP A 200 12.23 -2.77 -11.16
N PHE A 201 11.55 -3.75 -11.73
CA PHE A 201 10.25 -4.21 -11.25
C PHE A 201 10.06 -5.72 -11.45
N ARG A 202 9.16 -6.32 -10.65
CA ARG A 202 8.65 -7.68 -10.90
C ARG A 202 7.14 -7.67 -11.15
N THR A 203 6.71 -8.56 -12.03
CA THR A 203 5.27 -8.79 -12.26
C THR A 203 4.72 -9.69 -11.17
N LEU A 204 3.68 -9.25 -10.46
CA LEU A 204 2.99 -10.03 -9.43
C LEU A 204 1.79 -10.78 -10.00
N VAL A 205 0.94 -10.09 -10.74
CA VAL A 205 -0.32 -10.65 -11.25
C VAL A 205 -0.59 -10.15 -12.67
N MET A 206 -1.12 -11.02 -13.52
CA MET A 206 -1.70 -10.62 -14.81
C MET A 206 -3.16 -11.05 -14.86
N ARG A 207 -4.04 -10.16 -15.32
CA ARG A 207 -5.46 -10.47 -15.55
C ARG A 207 -6.05 -9.65 -16.67
N ASP A 208 -7.10 -10.18 -17.30
CA ASP A 208 -7.96 -9.37 -18.14
C ASP A 208 -8.90 -8.55 -17.25
N ALA A 209 -8.97 -7.24 -17.49
CA ALA A 209 -9.85 -6.34 -16.76
C ALA A 209 -10.63 -5.45 -17.73
N THR A 210 -11.85 -5.09 -17.33
CA THR A 210 -12.60 -4.02 -18.02
C THR A 210 -12.17 -2.70 -17.42
N VAL A 211 -11.32 -1.97 -18.14
CA VAL A 211 -10.85 -0.64 -17.72
C VAL A 211 -11.88 0.39 -18.16
N VAL A 212 -12.30 1.21 -17.20
CA VAL A 212 -13.23 2.32 -17.43
C VAL A 212 -12.42 3.61 -17.56
N ARG A 213 -12.49 4.27 -18.71
CA ARG A 213 -11.90 5.59 -18.93
C ARG A 213 -12.99 6.62 -19.15
N TRP A 214 -12.84 7.75 -18.49
CA TRP A 214 -13.66 8.93 -18.76
C TRP A 214 -12.93 9.76 -19.80
N SER A 215 -13.57 9.98 -20.95
CA SER A 215 -13.06 10.89 -21.97
C SER A 215 -14.06 12.01 -22.19
N ASP A 216 -13.57 13.15 -22.65
CA ASP A 216 -14.46 14.13 -23.26
C ASP A 216 -15.24 13.48 -24.41
N PRO A 217 -16.47 13.95 -24.69
CA PRO A 217 -17.19 13.51 -25.88
C PRO A 217 -16.33 13.76 -27.13
N GLU A 218 -16.30 12.81 -28.06
CA GLU A 218 -15.78 13.09 -29.40
C GLU A 218 -16.71 14.11 -30.05
N GLU A 219 -16.30 15.38 -30.08
CA GLU A 219 -17.06 16.44 -30.73
C GLU A 219 -16.67 16.54 -32.20
N ASP A 220 -17.67 16.43 -33.08
CA ASP A 220 -17.54 16.63 -34.53
C ASP A 220 -17.07 18.08 -34.80
N PRO A 221 -15.88 18.28 -35.39
CA PRO A 221 -15.36 19.62 -35.64
C PRO A 221 -16.24 20.46 -36.58
N ALA A 222 -17.16 19.84 -37.34
CA ALA A 222 -18.12 20.54 -38.20
C ALA A 222 -19.32 21.15 -37.44
N LYS A 223 -19.53 20.81 -36.16
CA LYS A 223 -20.66 21.31 -35.34
C LYS A 223 -20.32 22.51 -34.45
N LYS A 224 -19.10 23.06 -34.56
CA LYS A 224 -18.66 24.22 -33.77
C LYS A 224 -19.43 25.47 -34.17
N LYS A 225 -20.40 25.90 -33.37
CA LYS A 225 -20.89 27.29 -33.39
C LYS A 225 -20.25 28.06 -32.24
N PRO A 226 -19.66 29.25 -32.47
CA PRO A 226 -19.18 30.10 -31.40
C PRO A 226 -20.34 30.52 -30.49
N ARG A 227 -20.13 30.47 -29.17
CA ARG A 227 -21.11 30.98 -28.19
C ARG A 227 -21.10 32.51 -28.23
N ALA A 228 -22.27 33.12 -28.05
CA ALA A 228 -22.46 34.57 -28.16
C ALA A 228 -21.83 35.36 -26.99
N ASP A 229 -21.43 34.68 -25.93
CA ASP A 229 -20.86 35.22 -24.68
C ASP A 229 -19.33 35.29 -24.67
N GLY A 230 -18.66 34.80 -25.72
CA GLY A 230 -17.19 34.81 -25.81
C GLY A 230 -16.49 33.72 -24.98
N GLU A 231 -17.25 32.82 -24.34
CA GLU A 231 -16.67 31.65 -23.69
C GLU A 231 -16.22 30.61 -24.72
N PRO A 232 -15.15 29.82 -24.43
CA PRO A 232 -14.78 28.69 -25.26
C PRO A 232 -15.97 27.74 -25.44
N PRO A 233 -16.21 27.21 -26.65
CA PRO A 233 -17.35 26.31 -26.89
C PRO A 233 -17.24 24.97 -26.14
N TRP A 234 -16.05 24.65 -25.61
CA TRP A 234 -15.75 23.43 -24.85
C TRP A 234 -16.02 23.67 -23.37
N GLY A 235 -16.83 22.81 -22.74
CA GLY A 235 -17.06 22.89 -21.28
C GLY A 235 -18.46 22.48 -20.78
N GLY A 236 -19.33 21.94 -21.63
CA GLY A 236 -20.69 21.54 -21.24
C GLY A 236 -21.05 20.06 -21.45
N GLY A 237 -20.17 19.26 -22.03
CA GLY A 237 -20.43 17.84 -22.32
C GLY A 237 -20.31 16.97 -21.07
N LYS A 238 -21.23 16.03 -20.87
CA LYS A 238 -21.04 14.98 -19.87
C LYS A 238 -19.90 14.07 -20.34
N ALA A 239 -18.90 13.85 -19.48
CA ALA A 239 -17.82 12.90 -19.76
C ALA A 239 -18.40 11.54 -20.18
N VAL A 240 -17.84 10.97 -21.24
CA VAL A 240 -18.29 9.70 -21.79
C VAL A 240 -17.52 8.58 -21.10
N ARG A 241 -18.26 7.63 -20.53
CA ARG A 241 -17.71 6.39 -19.98
C ARG A 241 -17.37 5.45 -21.13
N ARG A 242 -16.08 5.16 -21.32
CA ARG A 242 -15.62 4.13 -22.25
C ARG A 242 -15.12 2.93 -21.48
N GLU A 243 -15.62 1.76 -21.86
CA GLU A 243 -15.16 0.48 -21.31
C GLU A 243 -14.31 -0.23 -22.34
N LYS A 244 -13.13 -0.66 -21.93
CA LYS A 244 -12.24 -1.45 -22.77
C LYS A 244 -11.74 -2.64 -21.98
N ARG A 245 -11.90 -3.83 -22.55
CA ARG A 245 -11.16 -5.00 -22.07
C ARG A 245 -9.71 -4.85 -22.48
N GLU A 246 -8.83 -4.79 -21.50
CA GLU A 246 -7.39 -4.84 -21.71
C GLU A 246 -6.72 -5.73 -20.65
N ARG A 247 -5.60 -6.33 -21.05
CA ARG A 247 -4.78 -7.12 -20.14
C ARG A 247 -4.01 -6.17 -19.24
N MET A 248 -4.23 -6.30 -17.94
CA MET A 248 -3.62 -5.48 -16.89
C MET A 248 -2.60 -6.30 -16.12
N VAL A 249 -1.56 -5.63 -15.64
CA VAL A 249 -0.47 -6.21 -14.88
C VAL A 249 -0.29 -5.45 -13.58
N TYR A 250 -0.21 -6.19 -12.48
CA TYR A 250 0.13 -5.65 -11.18
C TYR A 250 1.63 -5.83 -10.96
N LEU A 251 2.31 -4.71 -10.73
CA LEU A 251 3.76 -4.63 -10.69
C LEU A 251 4.20 -4.18 -9.30
N HIS A 252 5.34 -4.71 -8.88
CA HIS A 252 6.07 -4.27 -7.70
C HIS A 252 7.39 -3.63 -8.13
N TRP A 253 7.66 -2.44 -7.61
CA TRP A 253 8.88 -1.67 -7.86
C TRP A 253 9.94 -2.03 -6.83
N TRP A 254 11.12 -2.47 -7.29
CA TRP A 254 12.19 -2.85 -6.38
C TRP A 254 12.61 -1.70 -5.47
N PHE A 255 12.83 -2.02 -4.20
CA PHE A 255 13.18 -1.07 -3.13
C PHE A 255 12.08 -0.04 -2.81
N PHE A 256 10.86 -0.29 -3.26
CA PHE A 256 9.67 0.43 -2.80
C PHE A 256 8.76 -0.54 -2.05
N PRO A 257 8.02 -0.09 -1.03
CA PRO A 257 7.11 -0.98 -0.33
C PRO A 257 5.87 -1.27 -1.20
N ASP A 258 5.14 -2.33 -0.88
CA ASP A 258 3.94 -2.81 -1.61
C ASP A 258 2.85 -1.73 -1.82
N SER A 259 2.89 -0.62 -1.07
CA SER A 259 1.98 0.51 -1.26
C SER A 259 2.26 1.36 -2.51
N TYR A 260 3.40 1.15 -3.17
CA TYR A 260 3.75 1.76 -4.46
C TYR A 260 3.43 0.84 -5.64
N ASP A 261 3.02 -0.41 -5.38
CA ASP A 261 2.62 -1.34 -6.41
C ASP A 261 1.43 -0.80 -7.21
N GLU A 262 1.47 -0.97 -8.52
CA GLU A 262 0.47 -0.40 -9.40
C GLU A 262 0.00 -1.33 -10.51
N TRP A 263 -1.22 -1.05 -10.97
CA TRP A 263 -1.79 -1.69 -12.14
C TRP A 263 -1.44 -0.88 -13.38
N LEU A 264 -0.66 -1.47 -14.28
CA LEU A 264 -0.37 -0.91 -15.60
C LEU A 264 -0.97 -1.78 -16.71
N PRO A 265 -1.39 -1.19 -17.84
CA PRO A 265 -1.70 -1.93 -19.04
C PRO A 265 -0.47 -2.75 -19.50
N GLN A 266 -0.66 -4.03 -19.85
CA GLN A 266 0.43 -4.92 -20.32
C GLN A 266 1.24 -4.31 -21.47
N ARG A 267 0.62 -3.48 -22.31
CA ARG A 267 1.27 -2.80 -23.44
C ARG A 267 2.33 -1.76 -23.05
N GLU A 268 2.32 -1.30 -21.80
CA GLU A 268 3.24 -0.28 -21.29
C GLU A 268 4.53 -0.90 -20.74
N ILE A 269 4.57 -2.21 -20.58
CA ILE A 269 5.69 -2.94 -19.99
C ILE A 269 6.20 -4.04 -20.91
N LYS A 270 7.50 -4.32 -20.82
CA LYS A 270 8.16 -5.45 -21.48
C LYS A 270 8.51 -6.49 -20.41
N GLY A 271 7.63 -7.48 -20.23
CA GLY A 271 7.79 -8.55 -19.25
C GLY A 271 6.65 -9.55 -19.36
N GLU A 272 6.97 -10.84 -19.41
CA GLU A 272 6.03 -11.84 -19.92
C GLU A 272 5.45 -12.81 -18.87
N LYS A 273 6.01 -12.86 -17.65
CA LYS A 273 5.55 -13.84 -16.63
C LYS A 273 5.55 -13.26 -15.21
N PRO A 274 4.51 -13.58 -14.41
CA PRO A 274 4.52 -13.23 -13.01
C PRO A 274 5.59 -14.07 -12.31
N ALA A 275 6.31 -13.46 -11.37
CA ALA A 275 7.17 -14.22 -10.48
C ALA A 275 6.31 -15.23 -9.71
N LYS A 276 6.83 -16.45 -9.51
CA LYS A 276 6.16 -17.39 -8.62
C LYS A 276 6.38 -16.87 -7.19
N PRO A 277 5.33 -16.75 -6.36
CA PRO A 277 5.53 -16.37 -4.97
C PRO A 277 6.39 -17.44 -4.29
N GLU A 278 7.49 -17.00 -3.68
CA GLU A 278 8.34 -17.90 -2.92
C GLU A 278 7.66 -18.28 -1.60
N PRO A 279 7.88 -19.52 -1.12
CA PRO A 279 7.37 -19.90 0.19
C PRO A 279 8.04 -19.04 1.27
N LYS A 280 7.21 -18.44 2.14
CA LYS A 280 7.72 -17.63 3.27
C LYS A 280 8.64 -18.49 4.14
N ARG A 281 9.90 -18.07 4.25
CA ARG A 281 10.90 -18.67 5.13
C ARG A 281 10.62 -18.25 6.58
N PRO A 282 10.87 -19.12 7.58
CA PRO A 282 10.66 -18.77 8.99
C PRO A 282 11.63 -17.67 9.47
N CYS A 283 12.80 -17.59 8.85
CA CYS A 283 13.80 -16.56 9.05
C CYS A 283 14.34 -16.14 7.67
N VAL A 284 14.45 -14.84 7.43
CA VAL A 284 14.99 -14.25 6.19
C VAL A 284 16.25 -13.46 6.48
N THR A 285 17.21 -13.48 5.55
CA THR A 285 18.42 -12.66 5.63
C THR A 285 18.27 -11.48 4.68
N VAL A 286 18.48 -10.27 5.19
CA VAL A 286 18.35 -9.02 4.43
C VAL A 286 19.52 -8.08 4.69
N CYS A 287 19.89 -7.28 3.70
CA CYS A 287 20.89 -6.23 3.84
C CYS A 287 20.41 -5.06 4.72
N GLU A 288 21.35 -4.31 5.32
CA GLU A 288 21.04 -3.19 6.22
C GLU A 288 20.20 -2.08 5.57
N ARG A 289 20.26 -1.94 4.23
CA ARG A 289 19.39 -1.06 3.46
C ARG A 289 17.89 -1.32 3.69
N TRP A 290 17.48 -2.55 4.01
CA TRP A 290 16.08 -2.88 4.33
C TRP A 290 15.53 -2.03 5.48
N LEU A 291 16.32 -1.83 6.54
CA LEU A 291 15.95 -0.95 7.65
C LEU A 291 16.01 0.53 7.25
N HIS A 292 17.02 0.92 6.47
CA HIS A 292 17.13 2.29 5.99
C HIS A 292 15.89 2.71 5.20
N ASP A 293 15.49 1.91 4.21
CA ASP A 293 14.35 2.22 3.35
C ASP A 293 13.03 2.10 4.12
N THR A 294 12.92 1.17 5.08
CA THR A 294 11.81 1.15 6.05
C THR A 294 11.64 2.51 6.72
N ALA A 295 12.73 3.12 7.20
CA ALA A 295 12.69 4.44 7.81
C ALA A 295 12.31 5.55 6.83
N VAL A 296 12.76 5.47 5.57
CA VAL A 296 12.46 6.45 4.50
C VAL A 296 10.98 6.46 4.18
N PHE A 297 10.38 5.29 3.95
CA PHE A 297 8.97 5.16 3.56
C PHE A 297 7.99 5.12 4.73
N ASN A 298 8.50 4.88 5.95
CA ASN A 298 7.72 4.60 7.15
C ASN A 298 6.75 3.44 6.92
N GLU A 299 7.23 2.37 6.30
CA GLU A 299 6.52 1.15 5.96
C GLU A 299 7.53 0.01 5.92
N TRP A 300 7.18 -1.19 6.38
CA TRP A 300 8.08 -2.34 6.26
C TRP A 300 8.27 -2.72 4.79
N MET A 301 9.53 -2.90 4.39
CA MET A 301 9.91 -3.19 3.01
C MET A 301 9.77 -4.68 2.68
N ASN A 302 9.61 -4.99 1.40
CA ASN A 302 9.53 -6.36 0.92
C ASN A 302 10.89 -7.05 1.03
N GLU A 303 10.99 -8.15 1.77
CA GLU A 303 12.28 -8.74 2.13
C GLU A 303 13.02 -9.33 0.91
N GLU A 304 12.28 -9.78 -0.12
CA GLU A 304 12.81 -10.32 -1.38
C GLU A 304 13.73 -9.32 -2.10
N ASP A 305 13.50 -8.03 -1.91
CA ASP A 305 14.25 -6.96 -2.57
C ASP A 305 15.64 -6.76 -1.95
N TYR A 306 15.85 -7.24 -0.72
CA TYR A 306 17.02 -6.94 0.09
C TYR A 306 17.82 -8.19 0.46
N GLU A 307 17.52 -9.34 -0.14
CA GLU A 307 18.32 -10.54 0.07
C GLU A 307 19.74 -10.31 -0.45
N PRO A 308 20.79 -10.60 0.33
CA PRO A 308 22.15 -10.43 -0.14
C PRO A 308 22.38 -11.33 -1.36
N ASP A 309 23.11 -10.81 -2.35
CA ASP A 309 23.57 -11.63 -3.47
C ASP A 309 24.30 -12.86 -2.92
N GLU A 310 23.93 -14.06 -3.36
CA GLU A 310 24.71 -15.25 -3.06
C GLU A 310 26.11 -15.01 -3.62
N ASP A 311 27.13 -15.03 -2.76
CA ASP A 311 28.53 -14.94 -3.16
C ASP A 311 28.89 -16.27 -3.85
N ASP A 312 28.34 -16.48 -5.05
CA ASP A 312 28.66 -17.58 -5.93
C ASP A 312 30.11 -17.34 -6.37
N GLY A 313 31.04 -17.93 -5.63
CA GLY A 313 32.42 -18.06 -6.03
C GLY A 313 32.52 -18.85 -7.33
N GLY A 314 32.28 -18.20 -8.47
CA GLY A 314 32.36 -18.82 -9.80
C GLY A 314 31.55 -18.08 -10.88
N GLU A 315 32.28 -17.39 -11.76
CA GLU A 315 31.87 -16.97 -13.11
C GLU A 315 30.71 -15.95 -13.23
N GLN A 316 31.09 -14.71 -13.54
CA GLN A 316 30.22 -13.66 -14.07
C GLN A 316 29.52 -14.14 -15.35
N GLY A 317 28.30 -14.66 -15.20
CA GLY A 317 27.35 -14.82 -16.29
C GLY A 317 26.77 -13.45 -16.66
N GLU A 318 27.02 -13.01 -17.89
CA GLU A 318 26.47 -11.78 -18.48
C GLU A 318 24.94 -11.70 -18.26
N LEU A 319 24.48 -10.87 -17.33
CA LEU A 319 23.09 -10.44 -17.30
C LEU A 319 22.90 -9.35 -18.37
N GLY A 320 22.16 -9.74 -19.40
CA GLY A 320 21.95 -9.00 -20.64
C GLY A 320 21.48 -7.56 -20.42
N TYR A 321 22.34 -6.64 -20.83
CA TYR A 321 22.02 -5.26 -21.13
C TYR A 321 20.98 -5.20 -22.26
N SER A 322 19.85 -4.52 -22.05
CA SER A 322 19.15 -3.86 -23.14
C SER A 322 18.74 -2.46 -22.71
N GLY A 323 19.69 -1.53 -22.79
CA GLY A 323 19.38 -0.11 -22.77
C GLY A 323 18.58 0.29 -24.00
N LYS A 324 17.67 1.25 -23.80
CA LYS A 324 17.32 2.23 -24.82
C LYS A 324 17.19 3.60 -24.16
#